data_AF-A0A522WA42-F1
#
_entry.id   AF-A0A522WA42-F1
#
_cell.length_a   1.000
_cell.length_b   1.000
_cell.length_c   1.000
_cell.angle_alpha   90.00
_cell.angle_beta   90.00
_cell.angle_gamma   90.00
#
_symmetry.space_group_name_H-M   'P 1'
#
loop_
_entity.id
_entity.type
_entity.pdbx_description
1 polymer ?
#
loop_
_entity_poly.entity_id
_entity_poly.type
_entity_poly.pdbx_seq_one_letter_code
_entity_poly.pdbx_strand_id
1 'polypeptide(L)'
;MNVRGGRFWLFCASERSEVSKLKGFNKKVLVFAGVAVIAGAAVCALAFAQGDVSAGTGFKKLKPAGAYGATVIDRNTKEHKSVKPVIFPHWPHRVTYSCKACHTDLGFAFSANSADIKHSALEAGKYCGKCHNNKTSFGLSECDRCHLHGVKAGVTSKKIEDALAGLPPDDFGNKVNWVSALRDGKIKAVATPDGTGELSPLDLDVEMAVTKFSPHPPDVLFPHKAHTEQLDCTACHTGAVDPSGVFIPQKGANTGMNMMKIISGQYCGTCHGKVSFPLEDCFRCHSMPPPKPPEPPKKEEPKKEDGKTDKDGIKKDEADKDKAGSPAKDAVKQDGAVKDAPKPSAPPEQKK
;
A
#
# COMPACT_ATOMS: atom_id res chain seq x y z
N MET A 1 -69.12 2.85 7.60
CA MET A 1 -69.67 2.97 6.23
C MET A 1 -68.62 2.49 5.24
N ASN A 2 -69.10 1.84 4.20
CA ASN A 2 -68.42 0.93 3.28
C ASN A 2 -67.84 1.66 2.05
N VAL A 3 -67.22 0.87 1.16
CA VAL A 3 -66.90 1.06 -0.28
C VAL A 3 -65.38 0.99 -0.53
N ARG A 4 -64.79 -0.19 -0.83
CA ARG A 4 -64.67 -0.89 -2.16
C ARG A 4 -64.02 0.04 -3.22
N GLY A 5 -63.05 -0.36 -4.04
CA GLY A 5 -62.50 -1.64 -4.48
C GLY A 5 -61.81 -1.39 -5.83
N GLY A 6 -60.93 -2.29 -6.30
CA GLY A 6 -60.39 -2.18 -7.66
C GLY A 6 -59.12 -2.98 -7.93
N ARG A 7 -59.26 -4.30 -8.07
CA ARG A 7 -58.29 -5.23 -8.70
C ARG A 7 -58.34 -5.02 -10.21
N PHE A 8 -57.21 -5.10 -10.92
CA PHE A 8 -57.22 -5.46 -12.35
C PHE A 8 -56.15 -6.50 -12.66
N TRP A 9 -56.56 -7.42 -13.54
CA TRP A 9 -56.04 -8.76 -13.78
C TRP A 9 -54.96 -8.79 -14.86
N LEU A 10 -54.15 -9.86 -14.80
CA LEU A 10 -53.43 -10.47 -15.92
C LEU A 10 -54.37 -10.70 -17.12
N PHE A 11 -53.88 -10.41 -18.33
CA PHE A 11 -54.32 -11.10 -19.54
C PHE A 11 -53.10 -11.50 -20.37
N CYS A 12 -53.06 -12.78 -20.70
CA CYS A 12 -52.12 -13.44 -21.59
C CYS A 12 -52.95 -14.00 -22.77
N ALA A 13 -52.48 -13.80 -24.01
CA ALA A 13 -52.91 -14.37 -25.31
C ALA A 13 -52.81 -13.27 -26.38
N SER A 14 -52.51 -13.47 -27.67
CA SER A 14 -52.06 -14.60 -28.47
C SER A 14 -51.84 -14.02 -29.88
N GLU A 15 -50.79 -14.49 -30.57
CA GLU A 15 -50.70 -14.74 -32.02
C GLU A 15 -50.62 -13.64 -33.10
N ARG A 16 -49.69 -13.96 -34.03
CA ARG A 16 -49.68 -13.76 -35.50
C ARG A 16 -49.43 -12.34 -36.02
N SER A 17 -48.76 -12.10 -37.15
CA SER A 17 -47.84 -12.85 -38.03
C SER A 17 -47.59 -11.86 -39.17
N GLU A 18 -46.37 -11.41 -39.43
CA GLU A 18 -46.01 -10.80 -40.73
C GLU A 18 -44.52 -11.02 -40.97
N VAL A 19 -44.18 -12.23 -41.44
CA VAL A 19 -42.89 -12.52 -42.06
C VAL A 19 -43.17 -12.83 -43.51
N SER A 20 -43.32 -11.78 -44.31
CA SER A 20 -43.58 -11.88 -45.74
C SER A 20 -42.81 -10.78 -46.46
N LYS A 21 -41.49 -10.96 -46.63
CA LYS A 21 -40.66 -10.45 -47.76
C LYS A 21 -39.18 -10.45 -47.34
N LEU A 22 -38.46 -11.49 -47.73
CA LEU A 22 -37.07 -11.40 -48.20
C LEU A 22 -36.68 -12.78 -48.75
N LYS A 23 -36.65 -12.86 -50.08
CA LYS A 23 -36.23 -14.04 -50.83
C LYS A 23 -34.71 -14.19 -50.71
N GLY A 24 -34.29 -15.42 -50.41
CA GLY A 24 -32.98 -15.96 -50.79
C GLY A 24 -31.80 -15.49 -49.95
N PHE A 25 -31.59 -16.07 -48.77
CA PHE A 25 -30.25 -16.12 -48.16
C PHE A 25 -30.07 -17.44 -47.38
N ASN A 26 -28.93 -18.08 -47.62
CA ASN A 26 -28.62 -19.47 -47.26
C ASN A 26 -28.58 -19.66 -45.72
N LYS A 27 -29.44 -20.52 -45.18
CA LYS A 27 -29.67 -20.75 -43.73
C LYS A 27 -28.43 -21.17 -42.92
N LYS A 28 -27.32 -21.56 -43.57
CA LYS A 28 -26.07 -21.98 -42.90
C LYS A 28 -25.18 -20.82 -42.45
N VAL A 29 -25.35 -19.61 -43.00
CA VAL A 29 -24.50 -18.45 -42.65
C VAL A 29 -24.99 -17.76 -41.36
N LEU A 30 -26.30 -17.83 -41.06
CA LEU A 30 -26.87 -17.16 -39.89
C LEU A 30 -26.54 -17.86 -38.56
N VAL A 31 -26.25 -19.17 -38.58
CA VAL A 31 -25.90 -19.92 -37.37
C VAL A 31 -24.46 -19.62 -36.92
N PHE A 32 -23.52 -19.40 -37.86
CA PHE A 32 -22.14 -19.05 -37.51
C PHE A 32 -21.96 -17.56 -37.13
N ALA A 33 -22.77 -16.65 -37.67
CA ALA A 33 -22.74 -15.24 -37.28
C ALA A 33 -23.37 -14.99 -35.89
N GLY A 34 -24.43 -15.72 -35.54
CA GLY A 34 -25.07 -15.59 -34.22
C GLY A 34 -24.19 -16.08 -33.06
N VAL A 35 -23.43 -17.15 -33.26
CA VAL A 35 -22.54 -17.71 -32.22
C VAL A 35 -21.30 -16.84 -32.01
N ALA A 36 -20.74 -16.24 -33.08
CA ALA A 36 -19.57 -15.36 -32.98
C ALA A 36 -19.88 -14.02 -32.27
N VAL A 37 -21.08 -13.46 -32.44
CA VAL A 37 -21.47 -12.20 -31.78
C VAL A 37 -21.81 -12.41 -30.30
N ILE A 38 -22.41 -13.55 -29.93
CA ILE A 38 -22.69 -13.88 -28.53
C ILE A 38 -21.39 -14.25 -27.78
N ALA A 39 -20.46 -14.95 -28.42
CA ALA A 39 -19.14 -15.23 -27.83
C ALA A 39 -18.27 -13.97 -27.73
N GLY A 40 -18.29 -13.08 -28.72
CA GLY A 40 -17.56 -11.81 -28.68
C GLY A 40 -18.08 -10.83 -27.62
N ALA A 41 -19.40 -10.76 -27.42
CA ALA A 41 -19.99 -9.92 -26.37
C ALA A 41 -19.74 -10.47 -24.96
N ALA A 42 -19.72 -11.80 -24.79
CA ALA A 42 -19.38 -12.43 -23.50
C ALA A 42 -17.91 -12.25 -23.11
N VAL A 43 -16.99 -12.28 -24.08
CA VAL A 43 -15.56 -12.06 -23.83
C VAL A 43 -15.25 -10.58 -23.57
N CYS A 44 -15.94 -9.63 -24.22
CA CYS A 44 -15.82 -8.20 -23.92
C CYS A 44 -16.39 -7.83 -22.53
N ALA A 45 -17.50 -8.44 -22.11
CA ALA A 45 -18.07 -8.21 -20.78
C ALA A 45 -17.18 -8.73 -19.64
N LEU A 46 -16.38 -9.77 -19.89
CA LEU A 46 -15.41 -10.31 -18.92
C LEU A 46 -14.12 -9.48 -18.83
N ALA A 47 -13.75 -8.73 -19.87
CA ALA A 47 -12.57 -7.87 -19.87
C ALA A 47 -12.75 -6.55 -19.07
N PHE A 48 -14.00 -6.11 -18.84
CA PHE A 48 -14.32 -4.92 -18.05
C PHE A 48 -14.91 -5.21 -16.67
N ALA A 49 -15.04 -6.48 -16.29
CA ALA A 49 -15.43 -6.88 -14.94
C ALA A 49 -14.23 -6.81 -13.97
N GLN A 50 -13.51 -5.68 -13.94
CA GLN A 50 -12.82 -5.31 -12.71
C GLN A 50 -13.95 -4.90 -11.76
N GLY A 51 -14.36 -5.83 -10.89
CA GLY A 51 -15.37 -5.55 -9.87
C GLY A 51 -15.07 -4.23 -9.18
N ASP A 52 -16.10 -3.41 -8.99
CA ASP A 52 -15.96 -2.11 -8.33
C ASP A 52 -15.30 -2.31 -6.96
N VAL A 53 -14.00 -1.99 -6.89
CA VAL A 53 -13.16 -2.12 -5.70
C VAL A 53 -13.79 -1.32 -4.54
N SER A 54 -14.56 -0.28 -4.85
CA SER A 54 -15.28 0.54 -3.87
C SER A 54 -16.32 -0.26 -3.09
N ALA A 55 -17.02 -1.19 -3.74
CA ALA A 55 -18.08 -1.99 -3.12
C ALA A 55 -17.53 -3.08 -2.18
N GLY A 56 -16.35 -3.64 -2.50
CA GLY A 56 -15.70 -4.68 -1.70
C GLY A 56 -14.77 -4.18 -0.59
N THR A 57 -14.23 -2.96 -0.71
CA THR A 57 -13.20 -2.44 0.21
C THR A 57 -13.63 -1.24 1.05
N GLY A 58 -14.75 -0.59 0.72
CA GLY A 58 -15.23 0.58 1.44
C GLY A 58 -14.35 1.83 1.31
N PHE A 59 -13.38 1.84 0.39
CA PHE A 59 -12.37 2.89 0.21
C PHE A 59 -12.92 4.31 -0.04
N LYS A 60 -14.20 4.47 -0.40
CA LYS A 60 -14.83 5.78 -0.61
C LYS A 60 -15.62 6.31 0.61
N LYS A 61 -15.82 5.50 1.66
CA LYS A 61 -16.57 5.93 2.84
C LYS A 61 -15.59 6.31 3.94
N LEU A 62 -15.39 7.62 4.12
CA LEU A 62 -14.63 8.17 5.24
C LEU A 62 -15.20 7.61 6.54
N LYS A 63 -14.33 7.00 7.35
CA LYS A 63 -14.71 6.48 8.67
C LYS A 63 -14.94 7.67 9.61
N PRO A 64 -15.79 7.54 10.65
CA PRO A 64 -15.86 8.56 11.69
C PRO A 64 -14.49 8.73 12.36
N ALA A 65 -14.17 9.95 12.80
CA ALA A 65 -12.85 10.29 13.35
C ALA A 65 -12.39 9.33 14.47
N GLY A 66 -13.29 9.01 15.40
CA GLY A 66 -13.02 8.08 16.51
C GLY A 66 -12.80 6.61 16.10
N ALA A 67 -13.06 6.24 14.84
CA ALA A 67 -12.76 4.90 14.34
C ALA A 67 -11.32 4.74 13.82
N TYR A 68 -10.57 5.83 13.64
CA TYR A 68 -9.16 5.76 13.27
C TYR A 68 -8.28 5.46 14.49
N GLY A 69 -7.29 4.59 14.30
CA GLY A 69 -6.36 4.21 15.36
C GLY A 69 -6.90 3.25 16.42
N ALA A 70 -8.14 2.77 16.32
CA ALA A 70 -8.64 1.70 17.19
C ALA A 70 -8.49 0.33 16.50
N THR A 71 -7.81 -0.60 17.16
CA THR A 71 -7.61 -1.96 16.67
C THR A 71 -8.44 -2.95 17.50
N VAL A 72 -9.18 -3.82 16.82
CA VAL A 72 -9.90 -4.93 17.46
C VAL A 72 -8.96 -6.12 17.58
N ILE A 73 -8.86 -6.71 18.77
CA ILE A 73 -8.11 -7.93 19.04
C ILE A 73 -9.12 -8.98 19.51
N ASP A 74 -9.37 -9.95 18.64
CA ASP A 74 -10.39 -10.98 18.83
C ASP A 74 -9.88 -12.42 18.63
N ARG A 75 -8.58 -12.61 18.29
CA ARG A 75 -7.97 -13.94 18.02
C ARG A 75 -8.39 -15.01 19.02
N ASN A 76 -8.27 -14.69 20.31
CA ASN A 76 -8.50 -15.63 21.40
C ASN A 76 -9.89 -15.50 22.04
N THR A 77 -10.70 -14.51 21.63
CA THR A 77 -12.05 -14.29 22.18
C THR A 77 -13.15 -14.66 21.19
N LYS A 78 -12.83 -14.80 19.89
CA LYS A 78 -13.79 -15.07 18.81
C LYS A 78 -14.63 -16.33 19.07
N GLU A 79 -14.01 -17.37 19.61
CA GLU A 79 -14.66 -18.64 19.94
C GLU A 79 -15.30 -18.64 21.34
N HIS A 80 -15.02 -17.63 22.17
CA HIS A 80 -15.48 -17.56 23.56
C HIS A 80 -16.59 -16.52 23.72
N LYS A 81 -17.86 -16.96 23.62
CA LYS A 81 -19.04 -16.09 23.74
C LYS A 81 -19.14 -15.33 25.07
N SER A 82 -18.44 -15.77 26.12
CA SER A 82 -18.44 -15.14 27.44
C SER A 82 -17.48 -13.95 27.57
N VAL A 83 -16.51 -13.80 26.67
CA VAL A 83 -15.50 -12.74 26.74
C VAL A 83 -15.57 -11.90 25.46
N LYS A 84 -15.92 -10.62 25.60
CA LYS A 84 -15.98 -9.71 24.45
C LYS A 84 -14.58 -9.49 23.85
N PRO A 85 -14.45 -9.21 22.55
CA PRO A 85 -13.17 -8.79 21.99
C PRO A 85 -12.59 -7.54 22.62
N VAL A 86 -11.26 -7.43 22.59
CA VAL A 86 -10.51 -6.29 23.12
C VAL A 86 -10.45 -5.17 22.08
N ILE A 87 -10.63 -3.93 22.52
CA ILE A 87 -10.39 -2.74 21.69
C ILE A 87 -9.14 -2.04 22.20
N PHE A 88 -8.12 -1.92 21.35
CA PHE A 88 -6.90 -1.17 21.62
C PHE A 88 -6.90 0.16 20.85
N PRO A 89 -7.18 1.29 21.51
CA PRO A 89 -7.00 2.60 20.92
C PRO A 89 -5.51 3.00 20.94
N HIS A 90 -4.95 3.39 19.80
CA HIS A 90 -3.58 3.89 19.71
C HIS A 90 -3.44 5.31 20.25
N TRP A 91 -4.49 6.14 20.18
CA TRP A 91 -4.40 7.57 20.52
C TRP A 91 -3.96 7.90 21.97
N PRO A 92 -4.37 7.18 23.03
CA PRO A 92 -3.90 7.48 24.38
C PRO A 92 -2.51 6.90 24.64
N HIS A 93 -2.04 5.97 23.81
CA HIS A 93 -0.71 5.38 23.93
C HIS A 93 0.31 6.21 23.17
N ARG A 94 -0.01 6.65 21.94
CA ARG A 94 0.89 7.43 21.07
C ARG A 94 1.19 8.85 21.56
N VAL A 95 0.40 9.39 22.49
CA VAL A 95 0.71 10.68 23.14
C VAL A 95 1.90 10.57 24.08
N THR A 96 2.17 9.36 24.60
CA THR A 96 3.19 9.10 25.62
C THR A 96 4.32 8.22 25.08
N TYR A 97 4.03 7.28 24.20
CA TYR A 97 4.97 6.29 23.68
C TYR A 97 5.07 6.37 22.17
N SER A 98 6.28 6.21 21.65
CA SER A 98 6.48 6.09 20.22
C SER A 98 5.99 4.74 19.71
N CYS A 99 5.78 4.63 18.40
CA CYS A 99 5.37 3.37 17.78
C CYS A 99 6.42 2.26 18.00
N LYS A 100 7.72 2.61 18.04
CA LYS A 100 8.82 1.69 18.34
C LYS A 100 8.63 0.96 19.66
N ALA A 101 8.21 1.67 20.72
CA ALA A 101 8.06 1.11 22.05
C ALA A 101 7.16 -0.14 22.03
N CYS A 102 6.09 -0.13 21.25
CA CYS A 102 5.19 -1.28 21.16
C CYS A 102 5.59 -2.27 20.04
N HIS A 103 5.88 -1.77 18.85
CA HIS A 103 6.03 -2.65 17.68
C HIS A 103 7.40 -3.30 17.57
N THR A 104 8.46 -2.61 18.02
CA THR A 104 9.80 -3.20 18.07
C THR A 104 10.08 -3.81 19.44
N ASP A 105 9.91 -3.04 20.52
CA ASP A 105 10.41 -3.47 21.85
C ASP A 105 9.49 -4.47 22.53
N LEU A 106 8.16 -4.30 22.43
CA LEU A 106 7.19 -5.29 22.92
C LEU A 106 6.85 -6.37 21.89
N GLY A 107 7.34 -6.24 20.66
CA GLY A 107 7.17 -7.24 19.61
C GLY A 107 5.74 -7.36 19.06
N PHE A 108 4.93 -6.30 19.16
CA PHE A 108 3.63 -6.29 18.48
C PHE A 108 3.81 -6.18 16.97
N ALA A 109 3.32 -7.15 16.21
CA ALA A 109 3.25 -7.01 14.76
C ALA A 109 2.30 -5.86 14.35
N PHE A 110 2.50 -5.29 13.16
CA PHE A 110 1.63 -4.24 12.60
C PHE A 110 0.27 -4.77 12.09
N SER A 111 0.06 -6.09 12.12
CA SER A 111 -1.21 -6.73 11.81
C SER A 111 -1.96 -7.12 13.08
N ALA A 112 -3.25 -6.78 13.11
CA ALA A 112 -4.14 -7.21 14.18
C ALA A 112 -4.16 -8.74 14.29
N ASN A 113 -4.33 -9.26 15.51
CA ASN A 113 -4.45 -10.69 15.81
C ASN A 113 -3.23 -11.56 15.45
N SER A 114 -2.07 -10.98 15.14
CA SER A 114 -0.85 -11.75 14.88
C SER A 114 -0.27 -12.41 16.13
N ALA A 115 -0.28 -11.71 17.26
CA ALA A 115 0.21 -12.23 18.53
C ALA A 115 -0.85 -13.10 19.23
N ASP A 116 -0.43 -14.25 19.76
CA ASP A 116 -1.24 -15.09 20.65
C ASP A 116 -1.16 -14.55 22.09
N ILE A 117 -1.99 -13.54 22.39
CA ILE A 117 -2.01 -12.86 23.70
C ILE A 117 -2.97 -13.60 24.63
N LYS A 118 -2.41 -14.20 25.68
CA LYS A 118 -3.16 -14.89 26.75
C LYS A 118 -3.02 -14.14 28.07
N HIS A 119 -4.01 -14.28 28.96
CA HIS A 119 -3.98 -13.61 30.26
C HIS A 119 -2.73 -13.94 31.08
N SER A 120 -2.27 -15.20 31.06
CA SER A 120 -1.03 -15.61 31.73
C SER A 120 0.23 -14.92 31.20
N ALA A 121 0.25 -14.55 29.91
CA ALA A 121 1.35 -13.77 29.35
C ALA A 121 1.32 -12.32 29.86
N LEU A 122 0.12 -11.75 30.04
CA LEU A 122 -0.06 -10.42 30.63
C LEU A 122 0.39 -10.40 32.09
N GLU A 123 -0.01 -11.39 32.88
CA GLU A 123 0.44 -11.54 34.27
C GLU A 123 1.96 -11.69 34.38
N ALA A 124 2.59 -12.35 33.41
CA ALA A 124 4.04 -12.45 33.29
C ALA A 124 4.73 -11.16 32.77
N GLY A 125 4.01 -10.04 32.66
CA GLY A 125 4.55 -8.75 32.27
C GLY A 125 4.81 -8.58 30.76
N LYS A 126 4.23 -9.44 29.91
CA LYS A 126 4.35 -9.31 28.44
C LYS A 126 3.19 -8.50 27.87
N TYR A 127 3.39 -7.95 26.67
CA TYR A 127 2.38 -7.19 25.93
C TYR A 127 1.77 -6.07 26.79
N CYS A 128 0.44 -6.05 26.94
CA CYS A 128 -0.27 -5.06 27.76
C CYS A 128 0.19 -5.08 29.22
N GLY A 129 0.54 -6.26 29.76
CA GLY A 129 0.94 -6.45 31.14
C GLY A 129 2.29 -5.81 31.50
N LYS A 130 3.10 -5.40 30.51
CA LYS A 130 4.31 -4.61 30.76
C LYS A 130 3.97 -3.30 31.47
N CYS A 131 2.85 -2.67 31.11
CA CYS A 131 2.42 -1.38 31.67
C CYS A 131 1.13 -1.48 32.49
N HIS A 132 0.19 -2.36 32.12
CA HIS A 132 -1.06 -2.58 32.86
C HIS A 132 -0.83 -3.52 34.05
N ASN A 133 -0.13 -3.02 35.07
CA ASN A 133 0.44 -3.80 36.17
C ASN A 133 0.21 -3.18 37.56
N ASN A 134 -0.74 -2.25 37.69
CA ASN A 134 -1.02 -1.45 38.90
C ASN A 134 0.13 -0.53 39.36
N LYS A 135 1.19 -0.38 38.56
CA LYS A 135 2.31 0.53 38.84
C LYS A 135 2.41 1.62 37.77
N THR A 136 2.55 1.21 36.51
CA THR A 136 2.66 2.13 35.37
C THR A 136 1.30 2.61 34.89
N SER A 137 0.30 1.72 34.91
CA SER A 137 -1.08 1.98 34.54
C SER A 137 -2.01 1.06 35.34
N PHE A 138 -3.31 1.19 35.09
CA PHE A 138 -4.35 0.38 35.70
C PHE A 138 -4.12 -1.13 35.48
N GLY A 139 -4.59 -1.95 36.41
CA GLY A 139 -4.33 -3.39 36.43
C GLY A 139 -5.16 -4.23 35.46
N LEU A 140 -4.77 -5.50 35.31
CA LEU A 140 -5.44 -6.47 34.43
C LEU A 140 -6.84 -6.88 34.92
N SER A 141 -7.19 -6.63 36.18
CA SER A 141 -8.48 -6.98 36.78
C SER A 141 -9.64 -6.11 36.30
N GLU A 142 -9.36 -4.97 35.64
CA GLU A 142 -10.39 -4.06 35.12
C GLU A 142 -10.85 -4.49 33.71
N CYS A 143 -11.48 -5.67 33.63
CA CYS A 143 -11.82 -6.36 32.37
C CYS A 143 -12.52 -5.46 31.34
N ASP A 144 -13.50 -4.67 31.79
CA ASP A 144 -14.33 -3.82 30.94
C ASP A 144 -13.57 -2.65 30.30
N ARG A 145 -12.35 -2.33 30.75
CA ARG A 145 -11.53 -1.29 30.12
C ARG A 145 -10.90 -1.74 28.81
N CYS A 146 -10.73 -3.05 28.63
CA CYS A 146 -10.14 -3.65 27.44
C CYS A 146 -11.21 -4.33 26.59
N HIS A 147 -12.07 -5.15 27.20
CA HIS A 147 -13.07 -6.00 26.55
C HIS A 147 -14.34 -5.22 26.14
N LEU A 148 -14.16 -4.26 25.23
CA LEU A 148 -15.16 -3.24 24.86
C LEU A 148 -15.95 -3.53 23.57
N HIS A 149 -15.68 -4.63 22.87
CA HIS A 149 -16.34 -4.86 21.58
C HIS A 149 -17.86 -5.12 21.73
N GLY A 150 -18.66 -4.50 20.87
CA GLY A 150 -20.13 -4.48 20.97
C GLY A 150 -20.68 -3.34 21.85
N VAL A 151 -19.83 -2.59 22.55
CA VAL A 151 -20.21 -1.31 23.14
C VAL A 151 -20.31 -0.29 22.00
N LYS A 152 -21.49 0.31 21.81
CA LYS A 152 -21.74 1.29 20.74
C LYS A 152 -20.62 2.34 20.74
N ALA A 153 -20.04 2.59 19.56
CA ALA A 153 -19.16 3.73 19.32
C ALA A 153 -19.89 5.00 19.81
N GLY A 154 -19.48 5.51 20.96
CA GLY A 154 -20.28 6.47 21.73
C GLY A 154 -20.01 6.47 23.23
N VAL A 155 -19.60 5.33 23.82
CA VAL A 155 -19.16 5.29 25.23
C VAL A 155 -17.69 5.75 25.38
N THR A 156 -16.92 5.76 24.28
CA THR A 156 -15.54 6.24 24.24
C THR A 156 -15.32 7.42 23.29
N SER A 157 -16.16 7.62 22.26
CA SER A 157 -15.90 8.65 21.25
C SER A 157 -16.06 10.07 21.78
N LYS A 158 -17.08 10.36 22.60
CA LYS A 158 -17.27 11.69 23.22
C LYS A 158 -16.10 12.12 24.13
N LYS A 159 -15.14 11.24 24.41
CA LYS A 159 -13.88 11.54 25.12
C LYS A 159 -12.69 11.74 24.18
N ILE A 160 -12.77 11.26 22.93
CA ILE A 160 -11.67 11.36 21.96
C ILE A 160 -11.53 12.80 21.51
N GLU A 161 -12.62 13.46 21.10
CA GLU A 161 -12.52 14.86 20.65
C GLU A 161 -12.02 15.76 21.79
N ASP A 162 -12.55 15.59 23.01
CA ASP A 162 -12.10 16.31 24.20
C ASP A 162 -10.63 16.01 24.54
N ALA A 163 -10.20 14.76 24.47
CA ALA A 163 -8.81 14.36 24.77
C ALA A 163 -7.82 14.86 23.70
N LEU A 164 -8.29 15.13 22.49
CA LEU A 164 -7.47 15.57 21.36
C LEU A 164 -7.59 17.09 21.07
N ALA A 165 -8.48 17.82 21.75
CA ALA A 165 -8.80 19.23 21.48
C ALA A 165 -7.60 20.20 21.57
N GLY A 166 -6.54 19.81 22.28
CA GLY A 166 -5.31 20.62 22.42
C GLY A 166 -4.22 20.33 21.38
N LEU A 167 -4.44 19.38 20.48
CA LEU A 167 -3.47 18.96 19.47
C LEU A 167 -3.71 19.68 18.14
N PRO A 168 -2.66 19.85 17.30
CA PRO A 168 -2.79 20.43 15.97
C PRO A 168 -3.84 19.69 15.13
N PRO A 169 -4.79 20.40 14.50
CA PRO A 169 -5.88 19.78 13.75
C PRO A 169 -5.39 19.22 12.40
N ASP A 170 -6.18 18.29 11.85
CA ASP A 170 -6.03 17.73 10.50
C ASP A 170 -7.42 17.57 9.87
N ASP A 171 -7.52 17.68 8.56
CA ASP A 171 -8.79 17.52 7.84
C ASP A 171 -9.21 16.05 7.74
N PHE A 172 -8.27 15.13 7.95
CA PHE A 172 -8.44 13.71 7.72
C PHE A 172 -8.21 12.86 8.97
N GLY A 173 -8.64 11.59 8.92
CA GLY A 173 -8.40 10.61 9.98
C GLY A 173 -9.13 10.96 11.28
N ASN A 174 -8.41 10.88 12.40
CA ASN A 174 -8.93 11.26 13.72
C ASN A 174 -8.85 12.77 14.00
N LYS A 175 -8.68 13.60 12.96
CA LYS A 175 -8.67 15.07 13.02
C LYS A 175 -7.47 15.67 13.76
N VAL A 176 -6.37 14.93 13.87
CA VAL A 176 -5.14 15.39 14.51
C VAL A 176 -3.95 15.21 13.59
N ASN A 177 -3.14 16.25 13.45
CA ASN A 177 -1.86 16.20 12.78
C ASN A 177 -0.78 15.82 13.79
N TRP A 178 -0.49 14.53 13.84
CA TRP A 178 0.41 13.96 14.85
C TRP A 178 1.89 14.27 14.61
N VAL A 179 2.29 14.52 13.37
CA VAL A 179 3.65 14.96 13.06
C VAL A 179 3.87 16.36 13.63
N SER A 180 2.93 17.27 13.38
CA SER A 180 2.94 18.60 13.99
C SER A 180 2.85 18.51 15.50
N ALA A 181 1.96 17.68 16.06
CA ALA A 181 1.84 17.50 17.51
C ALA A 181 3.18 17.16 18.18
N LEU A 182 3.98 16.30 17.54
CA LEU A 182 5.30 15.91 18.04
C LEU A 182 6.31 17.05 17.90
N ARG A 183 6.40 17.67 16.72
CA ARG A 183 7.36 18.74 16.42
C ARG A 183 7.10 20.01 17.21
N ASP A 184 5.84 20.31 17.48
CA ASP A 184 5.39 21.44 18.30
C ASP A 184 5.52 21.15 19.81
N GLY A 185 6.00 19.96 20.19
CA GLY A 185 6.18 19.53 21.58
C GLY A 185 4.86 19.33 22.35
N LYS A 186 3.73 19.23 21.64
CA LYS A 186 2.39 18.98 22.23
C LYS A 186 2.23 17.54 22.71
N ILE A 187 3.01 16.62 22.15
CA ILE A 187 3.18 15.25 22.64
C ILE A 187 4.66 14.97 22.89
N LYS A 188 4.96 14.10 23.86
CA LYS A 188 6.31 13.66 24.19
C LYS A 188 6.33 12.14 24.19
N ALA A 189 6.58 11.58 23.02
CA ALA A 189 6.57 10.15 22.80
C ALA A 189 7.94 9.55 23.14
N VAL A 190 8.02 8.84 24.26
CA VAL A 190 9.25 8.15 24.69
C VAL A 190 9.49 6.88 23.86
N ALA A 191 10.76 6.54 23.63
CA ALA A 191 11.13 5.49 22.68
C ALA A 191 10.95 4.06 23.20
N THR A 192 10.91 3.88 24.53
CA THR A 192 10.90 2.56 25.17
C THR A 192 9.68 2.36 26.07
N PRO A 193 9.25 1.10 26.32
CA PRO A 193 8.14 0.79 27.21
C PRO A 193 8.35 1.22 28.66
N ASP A 194 9.60 1.38 29.09
CA ASP A 194 9.96 1.79 30.45
C ASP A 194 9.82 3.32 30.67
N GLY A 195 9.34 4.05 29.67
CA GLY A 195 9.07 5.48 29.78
C GLY A 195 10.29 6.36 29.51
N THR A 196 11.32 5.82 28.85
CA THR A 196 12.60 6.52 28.62
C THR A 196 13.05 6.41 27.16
N GLY A 197 14.12 7.12 26.83
CA GLY A 197 14.80 7.03 25.55
C GLY A 197 14.22 7.96 24.48
N GLU A 198 15.09 8.33 23.55
CA GLU A 198 14.80 9.18 22.41
C GLU A 198 15.08 8.40 21.12
N LEU A 199 14.32 8.72 20.07
CA LEU A 199 14.59 8.22 18.73
C LEU A 199 15.60 9.13 18.05
N SER A 200 16.41 8.56 17.15
CA SER A 200 17.28 9.31 16.24
C SER A 200 16.59 9.41 14.88
N PRO A 201 15.95 10.53 14.53
CA PRO A 201 15.27 10.65 13.25
C PRO A 201 16.27 10.72 12.10
N LEU A 202 15.92 10.12 10.97
CA LEU A 202 16.66 10.19 9.73
C LEU A 202 16.02 11.23 8.80
N ASP A 203 16.76 12.29 8.50
CA ASP A 203 16.33 13.33 7.54
C ASP A 203 16.72 12.91 6.12
N LEU A 204 15.88 12.07 5.50
CA LEU A 204 16.08 11.57 4.14
C LEU A 204 14.74 11.40 3.42
N ASP A 205 14.60 12.06 2.28
CA ASP A 205 13.41 11.91 1.44
C ASP A 205 13.66 10.93 0.30
N VAL A 206 12.65 10.12 0.00
CA VAL A 206 12.65 9.16 -1.11
C VAL A 206 11.53 9.51 -2.07
N GLU A 207 11.92 9.85 -3.29
CA GLU A 207 10.99 10.07 -4.39
C GLU A 207 10.67 8.75 -5.10
N MET A 208 9.40 8.53 -5.37
CA MET A 208 8.86 7.34 -6.03
C MET A 208 8.02 7.75 -7.23
N ALA A 209 8.50 7.39 -8.42
CA ALA A 209 7.82 7.71 -9.67
C ALA A 209 6.59 6.81 -9.89
N VAL A 210 5.46 7.40 -10.26
CA VAL A 210 4.16 6.70 -10.44
C VAL A 210 3.83 6.47 -11.93
N THR A 211 4.84 6.10 -12.72
CA THR A 211 4.76 6.10 -14.19
C THR A 211 3.91 4.99 -14.81
N LYS A 212 3.40 4.06 -13.99
CA LYS A 212 2.63 2.89 -14.46
C LYS A 212 1.15 3.18 -14.71
N PHE A 213 0.67 4.38 -14.40
CA PHE A 213 -0.75 4.77 -14.54
C PHE A 213 -0.89 5.98 -15.46
N SER A 214 -1.97 6.01 -16.24
CA SER A 214 -2.30 7.12 -17.14
C SER A 214 -3.78 7.53 -16.94
N PRO A 215 -4.09 8.83 -16.74
CA PRO A 215 -3.15 9.95 -16.61
C PRO A 215 -2.26 9.80 -15.36
N HIS A 216 -1.00 10.24 -15.48
CA HIS A 216 0.01 10.11 -14.43
C HIS A 216 -0.34 11.01 -13.24
N PRO A 217 -0.61 10.45 -12.04
CA PRO A 217 -0.75 11.28 -10.84
C PRO A 217 0.61 11.88 -10.47
N PRO A 218 0.66 12.97 -9.68
CA PRO A 218 1.92 13.52 -9.18
C PRO A 218 2.80 12.43 -8.53
N ASP A 219 4.12 12.54 -8.63
CA ASP A 219 5.01 11.54 -8.03
C ASP A 219 4.92 11.57 -6.49
N VAL A 220 5.31 10.46 -5.85
CA VAL A 220 5.19 10.33 -4.40
C VAL A 220 6.49 10.73 -3.71
N LEU A 221 6.40 11.58 -2.68
CA LEU A 221 7.50 11.86 -1.77
C LEU A 221 7.30 11.10 -0.46
N PHE A 222 8.30 10.33 -0.04
CA PHE A 222 8.33 9.66 1.25
C PHE A 222 9.42 10.24 2.15
N PRO A 223 9.06 10.99 3.22
CA PRO A 223 10.04 11.54 4.14
C PRO A 223 10.35 10.58 5.29
N HIS A 224 11.60 10.11 5.41
CA HIS A 224 11.99 9.27 6.56
C HIS A 224 11.82 10.01 7.89
N LYS A 225 12.03 11.33 7.92
CA LYS A 225 11.98 12.10 9.17
C LYS A 225 10.65 11.95 9.89
N ALA A 226 9.55 12.15 9.16
CA ALA A 226 8.20 12.04 9.71
C ALA A 226 7.85 10.65 10.25
N HIS A 227 8.55 9.61 9.78
CA HIS A 227 8.34 8.23 10.22
C HIS A 227 9.30 7.86 11.35
N THR A 228 10.58 8.18 11.21
CA THR A 228 11.67 7.86 12.15
C THR A 228 11.64 8.69 13.43
N GLU A 229 10.87 9.77 13.45
CA GLU A 229 10.47 10.48 14.67
C GLU A 229 9.59 9.62 15.61
N GLN A 230 9.01 8.52 15.13
CA GLN A 230 8.15 7.61 15.91
C GLN A 230 8.48 6.12 15.78
N LEU A 231 9.25 5.73 14.77
CA LEU A 231 9.60 4.36 14.42
C LEU A 231 11.12 4.21 14.27
N ASP A 232 11.63 2.99 14.36
CA ASP A 232 13.00 2.69 13.96
C ASP A 232 13.07 2.07 12.57
N CYS A 233 14.30 1.87 12.09
CA CYS A 233 14.54 1.27 10.77
C CYS A 233 13.93 -0.13 10.66
N THR A 234 13.98 -0.91 11.74
CA THR A 234 13.47 -2.28 11.76
C THR A 234 11.97 -2.36 11.64
N ALA A 235 11.22 -1.33 12.02
CA ALA A 235 9.77 -1.30 11.83
C ALA A 235 9.34 -1.42 10.36
N CYS A 236 10.18 -1.01 9.41
CA CYS A 236 9.87 -1.03 7.98
C CYS A 236 10.76 -1.96 7.16
N HIS A 237 12.05 -2.06 7.51
CA HIS A 237 13.09 -2.72 6.72
C HIS A 237 13.49 -4.11 7.22
N THR A 238 12.56 -4.89 7.78
CA THR A 238 12.85 -6.28 8.17
C THR A 238 13.12 -7.21 6.97
N GLY A 239 12.88 -6.75 5.74
CA GLY A 239 12.95 -7.52 4.49
C GLY A 239 14.26 -8.25 4.18
N ALA A 240 15.38 -7.85 4.80
CA ALA A 240 16.66 -8.55 4.67
C ALA A 240 16.74 -9.84 5.52
N VAL A 241 15.83 -10.01 6.50
CA VAL A 241 15.81 -11.13 7.47
C VAL A 241 14.44 -11.81 7.53
N ASP A 242 13.36 -11.13 7.15
CA ASP A 242 11.98 -11.63 7.13
C ASP A 242 11.25 -11.24 5.82
N PRO A 243 10.72 -12.19 5.04
CA PRO A 243 9.90 -11.89 3.85
C PRO A 243 8.61 -11.10 4.13
N SER A 244 8.27 -10.87 5.40
CA SER A 244 7.14 -10.03 5.84
C SER A 244 7.45 -8.53 5.92
N GLY A 245 8.69 -8.11 5.66
CA GLY A 245 9.08 -6.69 5.73
C GLY A 245 8.28 -5.78 4.81
N VAL A 246 8.02 -4.56 5.29
CA VAL A 246 7.15 -3.60 4.59
C VAL A 246 7.83 -3.06 3.34
N PHE A 247 9.14 -2.77 3.42
CA PHE A 247 9.92 -2.21 2.32
C PHE A 247 11.33 -2.81 2.22
N ILE A 248 11.75 -3.09 0.99
CA ILE A 248 13.16 -3.35 0.68
C ILE A 248 13.94 -2.02 0.79
N PRO A 249 15.06 -1.95 1.54
CA PRO A 249 15.86 -0.73 1.74
C PRO A 249 16.71 -0.37 0.50
N GLN A 250 16.06 -0.32 -0.67
CA GLN A 250 16.68 0.01 -1.93
C GLN A 250 15.67 0.76 -2.81
N LYS A 251 16.07 1.94 -3.30
CA LYS A 251 15.22 2.77 -4.17
C LYS A 251 14.82 1.96 -5.41
N GLY A 252 13.52 1.96 -5.71
CA GLY A 252 12.95 1.24 -6.86
C GLY A 252 12.82 -0.29 -6.71
N ALA A 253 13.28 -0.90 -5.61
CA ALA A 253 13.21 -2.35 -5.44
C ALA A 253 11.78 -2.87 -5.15
N ASN A 254 10.89 -2.03 -4.62
CA ASN A 254 9.50 -2.36 -4.31
C ASN A 254 8.60 -2.28 -5.57
N THR A 255 9.01 -2.93 -6.67
CA THR A 255 8.39 -2.81 -8.01
C THR A 255 6.94 -3.27 -8.08
N GLY A 256 6.55 -4.16 -7.16
CA GLY A 256 5.20 -4.69 -7.03
C GLY A 256 4.22 -3.78 -6.28
N MET A 257 4.68 -2.66 -5.71
CA MET A 257 3.83 -1.70 -4.99
C MET A 257 2.90 -0.95 -5.95
N ASN A 258 1.63 -0.87 -5.58
CA ASN A 258 0.61 -0.11 -6.27
C ASN A 258 -0.53 0.22 -5.30
N MET A 259 -1.46 1.09 -5.70
CA MET A 259 -2.57 1.46 -4.80
C MET A 259 -3.45 0.28 -4.40
N MET A 260 -3.65 -0.73 -5.25
CA MET A 260 -4.47 -1.90 -4.87
C MET A 260 -3.87 -2.65 -3.67
N LYS A 261 -2.55 -2.84 -3.67
CA LYS A 261 -1.82 -3.45 -2.54
C LYS A 261 -1.78 -2.55 -1.32
N ILE A 262 -1.68 -1.23 -1.51
CA ILE A 262 -1.74 -0.28 -0.41
C ILE A 262 -3.13 -0.31 0.25
N ILE A 263 -4.21 -0.28 -0.53
CA ILE A 263 -5.58 -0.36 -0.02
C ILE A 263 -5.83 -1.68 0.71
N SER A 264 -5.26 -2.80 0.22
CA SER A 264 -5.37 -4.10 0.88
C SER A 264 -4.53 -4.23 2.15
N GLY A 265 -3.77 -3.19 2.52
CA GLY A 265 -3.04 -3.12 3.78
C GLY A 265 -1.57 -3.53 3.71
N GLN A 266 -0.97 -3.58 2.51
CA GLN A 266 0.45 -3.79 2.28
C GLN A 266 1.19 -2.44 2.09
N TYR A 267 2.52 -2.44 2.17
CA TYR A 267 3.34 -1.23 2.00
C TYR A 267 2.86 -0.08 2.91
N CYS A 268 2.55 1.09 2.36
CA CYS A 268 2.02 2.24 3.11
C CYS A 268 0.72 1.88 3.88
N GLY A 269 -0.10 0.98 3.35
CA GLY A 269 -1.37 0.55 3.93
C GLY A 269 -1.24 -0.35 5.17
N THR A 270 -0.01 -0.76 5.49
CA THR A 270 0.28 -1.38 6.79
C THR A 270 -0.16 -0.43 7.92
N CYS A 271 0.04 0.88 7.74
CA CYS A 271 -0.30 1.91 8.72
C CYS A 271 -1.38 2.91 8.23
N HIS A 272 -1.27 3.43 7.00
CA HIS A 272 -2.21 4.41 6.43
C HIS A 272 -3.58 3.79 6.13
N GLY A 273 -4.65 4.53 6.40
CA GLY A 273 -6.04 4.02 6.34
C GLY A 273 -6.50 3.23 7.58
N LYS A 274 -5.60 3.02 8.55
CA LYS A 274 -5.84 2.33 9.82
C LYS A 274 -5.49 3.23 11.01
N VAL A 275 -4.21 3.27 11.37
CA VAL A 275 -3.65 4.00 12.52
C VAL A 275 -3.09 5.37 12.12
N SER A 276 -2.60 5.47 10.88
CA SER A 276 -2.19 6.72 10.25
C SER A 276 -3.32 7.31 9.42
N PHE A 277 -3.09 8.49 8.84
CA PHE A 277 -4.07 9.22 8.05
C PHE A 277 -4.68 8.35 6.92
N PRO A 278 -5.95 8.61 6.54
CA PRO A 278 -6.68 7.90 5.49
C PRO A 278 -6.05 8.07 4.10
N LEU A 279 -6.24 7.06 3.24
CA LEU A 279 -5.66 7.05 1.89
C LEU A 279 -6.41 7.95 0.91
N GLU A 280 -7.52 8.54 1.34
CA GLU A 280 -8.33 9.53 0.64
C GLU A 280 -7.65 10.92 0.56
N ASP A 281 -6.63 11.18 1.39
CA ASP A 281 -5.79 12.38 1.34
C ASP A 281 -4.67 12.21 0.30
N CYS A 282 -5.07 12.15 -0.98
CA CYS A 282 -4.19 11.75 -2.09
C CYS A 282 -2.89 12.58 -2.16
N PHE A 283 -3.01 13.90 -2.03
CA PHE A 283 -1.91 14.84 -2.26
C PHE A 283 -0.93 14.92 -1.08
N ARG A 284 -1.23 14.28 0.05
CA ARG A 284 -0.27 14.12 1.14
C ARG A 284 0.92 13.24 0.77
N CYS A 285 0.67 12.25 -0.10
CA CYS A 285 1.71 11.39 -0.66
C CYS A 285 2.11 11.86 -2.06
N HIS A 286 1.12 12.11 -2.93
CA HIS A 286 1.31 12.58 -4.31
C HIS A 286 1.60 14.09 -4.34
N SER A 287 2.76 14.46 -3.80
CA SER A 287 3.15 15.85 -3.56
C SER A 287 4.23 16.36 -4.51
N MET A 288 4.85 15.49 -5.32
CA MET A 288 5.88 15.91 -6.27
C MET A 288 5.25 16.37 -7.59
N PRO A 289 5.71 17.47 -8.19
CA PRO A 289 5.23 17.90 -9.50
C PRO A 289 5.36 16.76 -10.53
N PRO A 290 4.44 16.65 -11.50
CA PRO A 290 4.49 15.58 -12.49
C PRO A 290 5.81 15.60 -13.27
N PRO A 291 6.36 14.43 -13.65
CA PRO A 291 7.57 14.37 -14.46
C PRO A 291 7.34 15.14 -15.77
N LYS A 292 8.29 16.02 -16.11
CA LYS A 292 8.23 16.79 -17.36
C LYS A 292 8.12 15.80 -18.54
N PRO A 293 7.16 15.97 -19.47
CA PRO A 293 7.10 15.13 -20.66
C PRO A 293 8.46 15.13 -21.37
N PRO A 294 8.90 14.01 -21.97
CA PRO A 294 10.12 14.01 -22.78
C PRO A 294 9.98 15.11 -23.84
N GLU A 295 10.93 16.05 -23.86
CA GLU A 295 10.95 17.11 -24.86
C GLU A 295 11.01 16.44 -26.24
N PRO A 296 10.15 16.83 -27.20
CA PRO A 296 10.22 16.27 -28.54
C PRO A 296 11.63 16.51 -29.10
N PRO A 297 12.20 15.54 -29.84
CA PRO A 297 13.54 15.70 -30.39
C PRO A 297 13.58 16.99 -31.20
N LYS A 298 14.53 17.87 -30.86
CA LYS A 298 14.78 19.10 -31.62
C LYS A 298 15.05 18.67 -33.06
N LYS A 299 14.22 19.13 -34.00
CA LYS A 299 14.48 18.95 -35.42
C LYS A 299 15.79 19.67 -35.72
N GLU A 300 16.84 18.92 -36.03
CA GLU A 300 18.03 19.48 -36.64
C GLU A 300 17.59 20.06 -37.99
N GLU A 301 17.62 21.38 -38.10
CA GLU A 301 17.43 22.06 -39.38
C GLU A 301 18.61 21.70 -40.28
N PRO A 302 18.37 21.33 -41.56
CA PRO A 302 19.45 20.99 -42.46
C PRO A 302 20.32 22.23 -42.69
N LYS A 303 21.61 22.12 -42.37
CA LYS A 303 22.62 23.10 -42.75
C LYS A 303 22.57 23.26 -44.27
N LYS A 304 22.37 24.49 -44.75
CA LYS A 304 22.60 24.85 -46.15
C LYS A 304 24.10 24.69 -46.42
N GLU A 305 24.46 23.78 -47.31
CA GLU A 305 25.78 23.77 -47.94
C GLU A 305 25.82 24.90 -48.96
N ASP A 306 26.51 25.99 -48.61
CA ASP A 306 26.90 27.01 -49.58
C ASP A 306 28.00 26.43 -50.47
N GLY A 307 27.66 26.24 -51.74
CA GLY A 307 28.60 25.76 -52.75
C GLY A 307 29.75 26.75 -52.97
N LYS A 308 30.97 26.21 -53.04
CA LYS A 308 32.08 26.86 -53.72
C LYS A 308 32.85 25.84 -54.54
N THR A 309 32.62 25.88 -55.85
CA THR A 309 33.47 25.26 -56.86
C THR A 309 34.71 26.10 -57.05
N ASP A 310 35.89 25.52 -56.82
CA ASP A 310 37.14 26.09 -57.31
C ASP A 310 37.71 25.14 -58.38
N LYS A 311 37.98 25.73 -59.54
CA LYS A 311 38.63 25.13 -60.71
C LYS A 311 40.16 25.21 -60.56
N ASP A 312 40.80 24.33 -61.33
CA ASP A 312 42.16 24.40 -61.87
C ASP A 312 43.32 23.79 -61.06
N GLY A 313 44.10 22.93 -61.74
CA GLY A 313 45.54 22.80 -61.49
C GLY A 313 46.11 21.41 -61.20
N ILE A 314 46.59 20.73 -62.23
CA ILE A 314 47.31 19.45 -62.26
C ILE A 314 48.69 19.53 -61.56
N LYS A 315 49.10 18.53 -60.75
CA LYS A 315 50.25 17.59 -60.99
C LYS A 315 50.54 16.64 -59.82
N LYS A 316 50.89 15.41 -60.23
CA LYS A 316 51.35 14.23 -59.48
C LYS A 316 52.74 14.46 -58.87
N ASP A 317 53.13 13.61 -57.91
CA ASP A 317 54.34 12.73 -57.90
C ASP A 317 54.24 11.81 -56.67
N GLU A 318 54.03 10.50 -56.86
CA GLU A 318 54.96 9.38 -56.52
C GLU A 318 55.30 9.25 -55.02
N ALA A 319 54.66 8.33 -54.29
CA ALA A 319 55.00 6.91 -54.10
C ALA A 319 56.01 6.66 -52.95
N ASP A 320 55.53 6.09 -51.84
CA ASP A 320 56.22 4.97 -51.19
C ASP A 320 55.20 4.07 -50.46
N LYS A 321 55.52 2.79 -50.49
CA LYS A 321 54.70 1.63 -50.18
C LYS A 321 54.78 1.26 -48.69
N ASP A 322 54.04 0.19 -48.39
CA ASP A 322 54.24 -0.75 -47.28
C ASP A 322 53.40 -0.50 -46.02
N LYS A 323 52.21 -1.09 -45.97
CA LYS A 323 52.04 -2.47 -45.46
C LYS A 323 50.60 -2.93 -45.51
N ALA A 324 50.42 -4.12 -46.06
CA ALA A 324 49.19 -4.90 -46.05
C ALA A 324 48.80 -5.34 -44.63
N GLY A 325 47.49 -5.46 -44.38
CA GLY A 325 46.95 -6.11 -43.20
C GLY A 325 45.48 -5.79 -42.97
N SER A 326 44.60 -6.58 -43.57
CA SER A 326 43.16 -6.66 -43.33
C SER A 326 42.81 -8.16 -43.30
N PRO A 327 41.66 -8.62 -42.79
CA PRO A 327 40.80 -8.18 -41.69
C PRO A 327 40.40 -9.40 -40.82
N ALA A 328 39.25 -9.30 -40.14
CA ALA A 328 38.42 -10.36 -39.52
C ALA A 328 38.64 -10.52 -38.00
N LYS A 329 37.66 -10.13 -37.17
CA LYS A 329 36.32 -10.72 -36.92
C LYS A 329 36.39 -11.97 -36.03
N ASP A 330 35.46 -11.94 -35.09
CA ASP A 330 34.81 -13.06 -34.40
C ASP A 330 35.35 -13.54 -33.05
N ALA A 331 34.43 -13.39 -32.08
CA ALA A 331 34.06 -14.34 -31.04
C ALA A 331 35.11 -14.74 -29.99
N VAL A 332 34.85 -14.34 -28.73
CA VAL A 332 35.22 -15.13 -27.56
C VAL A 332 34.00 -15.29 -26.67
N LYS A 333 33.54 -16.53 -26.57
CA LYS A 333 32.67 -17.07 -25.54
C LYS A 333 33.58 -17.67 -24.45
N GLN A 334 33.21 -17.40 -23.20
CA GLN A 334 33.38 -18.18 -21.97
C GLN A 334 34.46 -19.26 -21.91
N ASP A 335 35.29 -19.24 -20.86
CA ASP A 335 35.66 -20.42 -20.05
C ASP A 335 36.35 -20.03 -18.71
N GLY A 336 36.02 -20.77 -17.63
CA GLY A 336 36.79 -20.94 -16.39
C GLY A 336 36.64 -19.86 -15.31
N ALA A 337 36.64 -20.13 -14.01
CA ALA A 337 36.70 -21.36 -13.22
C ALA A 337 36.34 -20.95 -11.77
N VAL A 338 35.49 -21.73 -11.12
CA VAL A 338 35.09 -21.58 -9.72
C VAL A 338 36.23 -22.09 -8.82
N LYS A 339 36.53 -21.37 -7.74
CA LYS A 339 37.35 -21.85 -6.61
C LYS A 339 36.52 -21.83 -5.33
N ASP A 340 36.65 -22.92 -4.59
CA ASP A 340 35.95 -23.32 -3.37
C ASP A 340 36.14 -22.37 -2.18
N ALA A 341 35.12 -22.31 -1.32
CA ALA A 341 35.18 -21.80 0.06
C ALA A 341 34.42 -22.75 1.01
N PRO A 342 34.83 -22.89 2.29
CA PRO A 342 34.46 -24.02 3.14
C PRO A 342 33.11 -23.85 3.85
N LYS A 343 32.48 -25.00 4.11
CA LYS A 343 31.14 -25.19 4.71
C LYS A 343 31.15 -25.05 6.24
N PRO A 344 30.16 -24.36 6.86
CA PRO A 344 30.00 -24.37 8.32
C PRO A 344 29.22 -25.61 8.82
N SER A 345 29.64 -26.09 9.99
CA SER A 345 29.14 -27.26 10.73
C SER A 345 27.78 -27.05 11.38
N ALA A 346 26.97 -28.12 11.43
CA ALA A 346 25.64 -28.18 12.02
C ALA A 346 25.66 -28.43 13.55
N PRO A 347 24.64 -28.00 14.30
CA PRO A 347 24.51 -28.29 15.74
C PRO A 347 23.86 -29.66 16.02
N PRO A 348 24.12 -30.29 17.19
CA PRO A 348 23.76 -31.68 17.45
C PRO A 348 22.29 -31.88 17.87
N GLU A 349 21.71 -32.99 17.40
CA GLU A 349 20.44 -33.58 17.82
C GLU A 349 20.45 -33.97 19.31
N GLN A 350 19.38 -33.62 20.03
CA GLN A 350 19.07 -34.18 21.34
C GLN A 350 18.27 -35.49 21.15
N LYS A 351 18.79 -36.60 21.69
CA LYS A 351 18.08 -37.87 21.81
C LYS A 351 17.39 -37.99 23.17
N LYS A 352 16.09 -38.32 23.10
CA LYS A 352 15.15 -38.85 24.11
C LYS A 352 14.71 -37.94 25.25
#